data_AF-F0SKT1-F1
#
_entry.id   AF-F0SKT1-F1
#
_cell.length_a   1.000
_cell.length_b   1.000
_cell.length_c   1.000
_cell.angle_alpha   90.00
_cell.angle_beta   90.00
_cell.angle_gamma   90.00
#
_symmetry.space_group_name_H-M   'P 1'
#
loop_
_entity.id
_entity.type
_entity.pdbx_description
1 polymer ?
#
loop_
_entity_poly.entity_id
_entity_poly.type
_entity_poly.pdbx_seq_one_letter_code
_entity_poly.pdbx_strand_id
1 'polypeptide(L)'
;MWLFTKHGFYSSVGARQGDGSHGQPVDPDRIMVRARVRSHLDALKANFSDLLVDCEIKEFAGTDYAYRIFVPKPIWAHVMVGLTEEMDYDNFKSKVARHQGSAGADYEHSLHEVWSVMNRLQK
;
A
#
# COMPACT_ATOMS: atom_id res chain seq x y z
N MET A 1 -0.13 4.18 -8.90
CA MET A 1 0.76 4.87 -7.93
C MET A 1 1.43 3.84 -7.05
N TRP A 2 2.67 4.09 -6.66
CA TRP A 2 3.35 3.33 -5.59
C TRP A 2 3.38 4.21 -4.36
N LEU A 3 3.01 3.62 -3.22
CA LEU A 3 2.93 4.30 -1.94
C LEU A 3 3.76 3.53 -0.91
N PHE A 4 4.75 4.20 -0.36
CA PHE A 4 5.58 3.69 0.73
C PHE A 4 5.21 4.45 2.00
N THR A 5 4.80 3.75 3.04
CA THR A 5 4.41 4.35 4.33
C THR A 5 5.07 3.62 5.49
N LYS A 6 4.99 4.17 6.69
CA LYS A 6 5.46 3.47 7.91
C LYS A 6 4.73 2.15 8.15
N HIS A 7 3.54 1.97 7.57
CA HIS A 7 2.69 0.77 7.69
C HIS A 7 2.97 -0.30 6.64
N GLY A 8 3.57 0.07 5.50
CA GLY A 8 3.88 -0.87 4.43
C GLY A 8 3.99 -0.24 3.04
N PHE A 9 4.19 -1.11 2.05
CA PHE A 9 4.25 -0.77 0.63
C PHE A 9 2.98 -1.21 -0.12
N TYR A 10 2.42 -0.28 -0.89
CA TYR A 10 1.20 -0.48 -1.68
C TYR A 10 1.36 -0.07 -3.13
N SER A 11 0.80 -0.88 -4.03
CA SER A 11 0.59 -0.51 -5.43
C SER A 11 -0.88 -0.27 -5.69
N SER A 12 -1.27 1.00 -5.69
CA SER A 12 -2.65 1.43 -5.89
C SER A 12 -2.88 1.82 -7.34
N VAL A 13 -3.80 1.14 -8.01
CA VAL A 13 -4.13 1.35 -9.43
C VAL A 13 -5.65 1.36 -9.60
N GLY A 14 -6.15 1.87 -10.72
CA GLY A 14 -7.57 1.71 -11.05
C GLY A 14 -7.95 0.23 -11.02
N ALA A 15 -9.02 -0.11 -10.31
CA ALA A 15 -9.59 -1.44 -10.41
C ALA A 15 -10.13 -1.67 -11.82
N ARG A 16 -10.37 -2.91 -12.19
CA ARG A 16 -11.14 -3.21 -13.41
C ARG A 16 -12.60 -3.42 -13.05
N GLN A 17 -13.49 -3.19 -14.01
CA GLN A 17 -14.93 -3.41 -13.85
C GLN A 17 -15.25 -4.87 -13.51
N GLY A 18 -16.45 -5.10 -12.98
CA GLY A 18 -16.91 -6.43 -12.56
C GLY A 18 -16.06 -6.99 -11.42
N ASP A 19 -15.59 -8.23 -11.61
CA ASP A 19 -14.78 -9.00 -10.65
C ASP A 19 -13.30 -8.58 -10.61
N GLY A 20 -12.88 -7.65 -11.48
CA GLY A 20 -11.49 -7.20 -11.58
C GLY A 20 -10.61 -8.04 -12.51
N SER A 21 -11.18 -9.00 -13.24
CA SER A 21 -10.48 -9.89 -14.15
C SER A 21 -9.75 -9.14 -15.28
N HIS A 22 -8.67 -9.74 -15.78
CA HIS A 22 -7.93 -9.19 -16.91
C HIS A 22 -8.84 -9.04 -18.15
N GLY A 23 -8.56 -8.02 -18.98
CA GLY A 23 -9.36 -7.72 -20.17
C GLY A 23 -10.58 -6.82 -19.91
N GLN A 24 -11.01 -6.66 -18.66
CA GLN A 24 -12.08 -5.72 -18.32
C GLN A 24 -11.58 -4.26 -18.36
N PRO A 25 -12.43 -3.29 -18.76
CA PRO A 25 -12.10 -1.87 -18.69
C PRO A 25 -11.74 -1.42 -17.27
N VAL A 26 -10.98 -0.33 -17.17
CA VAL A 26 -10.72 0.31 -15.88
C VAL A 26 -12.03 0.88 -15.33
N ASP A 27 -12.27 0.61 -14.06
CA ASP A 27 -13.38 1.13 -13.29
C ASP A 27 -13.08 2.58 -12.86
N PRO A 28 -13.93 3.56 -13.21
CA PRO A 28 -13.71 4.94 -12.87
C PRO A 28 -13.92 5.24 -11.38
N ASP A 29 -14.51 4.35 -10.60
CA ASP A 29 -14.95 4.62 -9.21
C ASP A 29 -14.22 3.78 -8.17
N ARG A 30 -13.47 2.75 -8.59
CA ARG A 30 -12.75 1.85 -7.69
C ARG A 30 -11.24 1.86 -7.89
N ILE A 31 -10.52 1.70 -6.78
CA ILE A 31 -9.08 1.48 -6.73
C ILE A 31 -8.81 0.07 -6.25
N MET A 32 -7.85 -0.58 -6.87
CA MET A 32 -7.26 -1.83 -6.41
C MET A 32 -5.95 -1.49 -5.69
N VAL A 33 -5.93 -1.67 -4.37
CA VAL A 33 -4.76 -1.47 -3.52
C VAL A 33 -4.11 -2.82 -3.30
N ARG A 34 -2.86 -2.97 -3.75
CA ARG A 34 -2.17 -4.25 -3.76
C ARG A 34 -0.95 -4.23 -2.85
N ALA A 35 -0.65 -5.36 -2.21
CA ALA A 35 0.55 -5.56 -1.42
C ALA A 35 1.23 -6.89 -1.76
N ARG A 36 2.54 -6.95 -1.54
CA ARG A 36 3.32 -8.19 -1.70
C ARG A 36 3.18 -9.12 -0.50
N VAL A 37 3.05 -8.55 0.70
CA VAL A 37 2.85 -9.29 1.96
C VAL A 37 1.51 -8.89 2.59
N ARG A 38 0.81 -9.87 3.17
CA ARG A 38 -0.53 -9.69 3.74
C ARG A 38 -0.54 -8.70 4.90
N SER A 39 0.48 -8.77 5.75
CA SER A 39 0.65 -7.93 6.94
C SER A 39 0.61 -6.43 6.64
N HIS A 40 1.03 -5.99 5.45
CA HIS A 40 0.90 -4.58 5.06
C HIS A 40 -0.57 -4.15 4.89
N LEU A 41 -1.41 -5.00 4.28
CA LEU A 41 -2.84 -4.68 4.16
C LEU A 41 -3.57 -4.83 5.50
N ASP A 42 -3.15 -5.78 6.34
CA ASP A 42 -3.68 -5.91 7.70
C ASP A 42 -3.39 -4.63 8.51
N ALA A 43 -2.15 -4.14 8.48
CA ALA A 43 -1.76 -2.89 9.17
C ALA A 43 -2.54 -1.67 8.64
N LEU A 44 -2.68 -1.55 7.31
CA LEU A 44 -3.47 -0.49 6.70
C LEU A 44 -4.95 -0.54 7.15
N LYS A 45 -5.57 -1.73 7.12
CA LYS A 45 -6.94 -1.91 7.57
C LYS A 45 -7.12 -1.64 9.06
N ALA A 46 -6.15 -2.02 9.90
CA ALA A 46 -6.22 -1.75 11.33
C ALA A 46 -6.22 -0.24 11.63
N ASN A 47 -5.35 0.52 10.95
CA ASN A 47 -5.24 1.97 11.16
C ASN A 47 -6.43 2.77 10.59
N PHE A 48 -7.07 2.26 9.53
CA PHE A 48 -8.23 2.89 8.90
C PHE A 48 -9.46 1.99 8.97
N SER A 49 -9.69 1.38 10.12
CA SER A 49 -10.74 0.36 10.31
C SER A 49 -12.13 0.88 9.97
N ASP A 50 -12.48 2.09 10.39
CA ASP A 50 -13.76 2.73 10.06
C ASP A 50 -13.99 2.92 8.55
N LEU A 51 -12.90 3.09 7.78
CA LEU A 51 -12.96 3.31 6.33
C LEU A 51 -12.87 2.02 5.53
N LEU A 52 -12.15 1.02 6.04
CA LEU A 52 -11.75 -0.16 5.29
C LEU A 52 -12.36 -1.47 5.82
N VAL A 53 -13.26 -1.43 6.81
CA VAL A 53 -13.88 -2.62 7.43
C VAL A 53 -14.42 -3.60 6.37
N ASP A 54 -15.18 -3.11 5.41
CA ASP A 54 -15.85 -3.92 4.37
C ASP A 54 -14.94 -4.34 3.21
N CYS A 55 -13.68 -3.87 3.18
CA CYS A 55 -12.74 -4.19 2.11
C CYS A 55 -12.00 -5.51 2.39
N GLU A 56 -12.56 -6.65 1.97
CA GLU A 56 -11.92 -7.97 2.12
C GLU A 56 -10.53 -8.04 1.48
N ILE A 57 -9.53 -8.56 2.21
CA ILE A 57 -8.21 -8.89 1.64
C ILE A 57 -8.33 -10.18 0.85
N LYS A 58 -8.12 -10.08 -0.45
CA LYS A 58 -8.11 -11.21 -1.37
C LYS A 58 -6.69 -11.64 -1.69
N GLU A 59 -6.48 -12.95 -1.72
CA GLU A 59 -5.22 -13.59 -2.10
C GLU A 59 -5.31 -14.16 -3.52
N PHE A 60 -4.29 -13.88 -4.32
CA PHE A 60 -4.15 -14.33 -5.70
C PHE A 60 -2.73 -14.85 -5.91
N ALA A 61 -2.52 -16.12 -5.52
CA ALA A 61 -1.25 -16.80 -5.68
C ALA A 61 -0.74 -16.75 -7.13
N GLY A 62 0.58 -16.62 -7.31
CA GLY A 62 1.22 -16.58 -8.63
C GLY A 62 1.10 -15.26 -9.40
N THR A 63 0.57 -14.21 -8.78
CA THR A 63 0.55 -12.85 -9.38
C THR A 63 1.60 -11.95 -8.74
N ASP A 64 2.06 -10.91 -9.46
CA ASP A 64 3.12 -9.98 -9.00
C ASP A 64 2.82 -9.39 -7.61
N TYR A 65 1.56 -9.11 -7.30
CA TYR A 65 1.10 -8.73 -5.96
C TYR A 65 0.09 -9.76 -5.45
N ALA A 66 0.54 -10.63 -4.55
CA ALA A 66 -0.26 -11.73 -4.02
C ALA A 66 -1.53 -11.26 -3.29
N TYR A 67 -1.52 -10.08 -2.67
CA TYR A 67 -2.64 -9.60 -1.85
C TYR A 67 -3.22 -8.31 -2.39
N ARG A 68 -4.54 -8.14 -2.28
CA ARG A 68 -5.22 -6.89 -2.67
C ARG A 68 -6.55 -6.67 -1.97
N ILE A 69 -6.92 -5.40 -1.85
CA ILE A 69 -8.27 -4.94 -1.50
C ILE A 69 -8.81 -4.06 -2.64
N PHE A 70 -10.12 -4.00 -2.77
CA PHE A 70 -10.82 -3.11 -3.69
C PHE A 70 -11.55 -2.04 -2.87
N VAL A 71 -11.27 -0.78 -3.17
CA VAL A 71 -11.70 0.35 -2.35
C VAL A 71 -12.38 1.39 -3.26
N PRO A 72 -13.55 1.93 -2.89
CA PRO A 72 -14.12 3.09 -3.58
C PRO A 72 -13.15 4.27 -3.55
N LYS A 73 -13.03 5.02 -4.65
CA LYS A 73 -12.12 6.17 -4.75
C LYS A 73 -12.30 7.22 -3.65
N PRO A 74 -13.53 7.62 -3.26
CA PRO A 74 -13.71 8.58 -2.17
C PRO A 74 -13.14 8.08 -0.84
N ILE A 75 -13.33 6.78 -0.55
CA ILE A 75 -12.78 6.15 0.66
C ILE A 75 -11.25 6.11 0.58
N TRP A 76 -10.67 5.72 -0.55
CA TRP A 76 -9.22 5.74 -0.73
C TRP A 76 -8.65 7.17 -0.58
N ALA A 77 -9.35 8.19 -1.06
CA ALA A 77 -8.93 9.57 -0.88
C ALA A 77 -8.85 9.96 0.61
N HIS A 78 -9.83 9.57 1.44
CA HIS A 78 -9.77 9.79 2.89
C HIS A 78 -8.62 9.02 3.56
N VAL A 79 -8.34 7.78 3.13
CA VAL A 79 -7.16 7.04 3.61
C VAL A 79 -5.87 7.80 3.29
N MET A 80 -5.75 8.37 2.09
CA MET A 80 -4.57 9.17 1.69
C MET A 80 -4.42 10.44 2.54
N VAL A 81 -5.53 11.10 2.89
CA VAL A 81 -5.53 12.23 3.84
C VAL A 81 -4.99 11.79 5.20
N GLY A 82 -5.56 10.74 5.80
CA GLY A 82 -5.12 10.28 7.12
C GLY A 82 -3.66 9.80 7.13
N LEU A 83 -3.21 9.09 6.08
CA LEU A 83 -1.80 8.73 5.92
C LEU A 83 -0.87 9.95 5.84
N THR A 84 -1.36 11.08 5.34
CA THR A 84 -0.61 12.35 5.24
C THR A 84 -0.58 13.07 6.59
N GLU A 85 -1.72 13.14 7.29
CA GLU A 85 -1.84 13.74 8.62
C GLU A 85 -0.97 13.01 9.67
N GLU A 86 -0.76 11.71 9.48
CA GLU A 86 0.11 10.87 10.31
C GLU A 86 1.63 11.07 10.11
N MET A 87 2.05 11.87 9.12
CA MET A 87 3.48 12.08 8.81
C MET A 87 4.11 13.07 9.78
N ASP A 88 4.68 12.54 10.86
CA ASP A 88 5.32 13.26 11.97
C ASP A 88 6.85 13.12 11.99
N TYR A 89 7.47 12.84 10.84
CA TYR A 89 8.88 12.46 10.74
C TYR A 89 9.61 13.18 9.59
N ASP A 90 10.90 13.43 9.79
CA ASP A 90 11.82 14.00 8.80
C ASP A 90 12.62 12.93 8.03
N ASN A 91 12.70 11.70 8.56
CA ASN A 91 13.43 10.59 7.97
C ASN A 91 12.55 9.33 7.87
N PHE A 92 12.11 9.02 6.65
CA PHE A 92 11.19 7.92 6.37
C PHE A 92 11.72 6.54 6.80
N LYS A 93 12.95 6.18 6.40
CA LYS A 93 13.52 4.84 6.67
C LYS A 93 13.72 4.61 8.17
N SER A 94 14.22 5.62 8.87
CA SER A 94 14.35 5.59 10.33
C SER A 94 13.01 5.46 11.04
N LYS A 95 11.96 6.12 10.52
CA LYS A 95 10.60 5.96 11.07
C LYS A 95 10.10 4.52 10.89
N VAL A 96 10.29 3.92 9.72
CA VAL A 96 9.87 2.52 9.44
C VAL A 96 10.58 1.56 10.39
N ALA A 97 11.91 1.66 10.53
CA ALA A 97 12.70 0.82 11.43
C ALA A 97 12.17 0.86 12.88
N ARG A 98 11.84 2.05 13.39
CA ARG A 98 11.30 2.23 14.74
C ARG A 98 9.86 1.76 14.88
N HIS A 99 9.03 1.97 13.86
CA HIS A 99 7.61 1.66 13.90
C HIS A 99 7.33 0.16 13.78
N GLN A 100 8.00 -0.53 12.86
CA GLN A 100 7.79 -1.97 12.63
C GLN A 100 8.75 -2.86 13.43
N GLY A 101 9.84 -2.29 13.96
CA GLY A 101 10.84 -3.02 14.72
C GLY A 101 11.46 -4.17 13.92
N SER A 102 11.84 -5.24 14.62
CA SER A 102 12.46 -6.42 13.99
C SER A 102 11.54 -7.13 12.99
N ALA A 103 10.22 -7.06 13.18
CA ALA A 103 9.25 -7.66 12.26
C ALA A 103 9.21 -6.98 10.89
N GLY A 104 9.67 -5.72 10.79
CA GLY A 104 9.74 -4.96 9.55
C GLY A 104 11.15 -4.85 8.95
N ALA A 105 12.12 -5.62 9.43
CA ALA A 105 13.52 -5.52 8.99
C ALA A 105 13.67 -5.74 7.47
N ASP A 106 12.99 -6.74 6.91
CA ASP A 106 13.04 -7.01 5.46
C ASP A 106 12.43 -5.86 4.63
N TYR A 107 11.37 -5.24 5.15
CA TYR A 107 10.75 -4.08 4.49
C TYR A 107 11.68 -2.87 4.55
N GLU A 108 12.25 -2.57 5.72
CA GLU A 108 13.21 -1.48 5.88
C GLU A 108 14.44 -1.67 4.99
N HIS A 109 15.01 -2.87 4.93
CA HIS A 109 16.10 -3.20 4.02
C HIS A 109 15.72 -2.93 2.56
N SER A 110 14.55 -3.38 2.13
CA SER A 110 14.04 -3.12 0.78
C SER A 110 13.89 -1.61 0.48
N LEU A 111 13.49 -0.81 1.47
CA LEU A 111 13.41 0.65 1.32
C LEU A 111 14.79 1.30 1.12
N HIS A 112 15.83 0.76 1.76
CA HIS A 112 17.21 1.21 1.53
C HIS A 112 17.67 0.93 0.10
N GLU A 113 17.33 -0.23 -0.46
CA GLU A 113 17.62 -0.57 -1.85
C GLU A 113 16.88 0.34 -2.82
N VAL A 114 15.56 0.54 -2.63
CA VAL A 114 14.75 1.45 -3.46
C VAL A 114 15.29 2.88 -3.39
N TRP A 115 15.64 3.37 -2.20
CA TRP A 115 16.26 4.68 -2.05
C TRP A 115 17.56 4.78 -2.83
N SER A 116 18.43 3.77 -2.75
CA SER A 116 19.68 3.73 -3.52
C SER A 116 19.42 3.76 -5.03
N VAL A 117 18.42 3.02 -5.50
CA VAL A 117 17.99 3.03 -6.91
C VAL A 117 17.56 4.42 -7.36
N MET A 118 16.71 5.08 -6.59
CA MET A 118 16.19 6.40 -6.92
C MET A 118 17.25 7.50 -6.78
N ASN A 119 18.16 7.38 -5.81
CA ASN A 119 19.25 8.33 -5.61
C ASN A 119 20.16 8.40 -6.84
N ARG A 120 20.32 7.31 -7.61
CA ARG A 120 21.09 7.31 -8.87
C ARG A 120 20.49 8.19 -9.96
N LEU A 121 19.22 8.60 -9.84
CA LEU A 121 18.61 9.56 -10.77
C LEU A 121 19.07 10.99 -10.50
N GLN A 122 19.47 11.29 -9.26
CA GLN A 122 20.01 12.57 -8.84
C GLN A 122 21.50 12.61 -9.17
N LYS A 123 21.85 13.35 -10.23
CA LYS A 123 23.23 13.67 -10.59
C LYS A 123 23.68 14.94 -9.93
#